data_AF-A0AAJ1R5J8-F1
#
_entry.id   AF-A0AAJ1R5J8-F1
#
_cell.length_a   1.000
_cell.length_b   1.000
_cell.length_c   1.000
_cell.angle_alpha   90.00
_cell.angle_beta   90.00
_cell.angle_gamma   90.00
#
_symmetry.space_group_name_H-M   'P 1'
#
loop_
_entity.id
_entity.type
_entity.pdbx_description
1 polymer ?
#
loop_
_entity_poly.entity_id
_entity_poly.type
_entity_poly.pdbx_seq_one_letter_code
_entity_poly.pdbx_strand_id
1 'polypeptide(L)'
;MEDFEKRRQNLDEIFKDIDKSMASLEKTSYDGTRDVLKYFDRIHDKLFNFNNIMIAGFFAIAKIKDDVPMELILVPIINLGIIIFIEYKMMEKSRMEANILDDFSNVDKLGKAINKTTNYSMFTILTTAIVTAFFLYNLFK
;
A
#
# COMPACT_ATOMS: atom_id res chain seq x y z
N MET A 1 16.47 -36.23 -43.82
CA MET A 1 15.84 -34.90 -43.93
C MET A 1 14.65 -34.79 -42.99
N GLU A 2 13.74 -35.78 -42.95
CA GLU A 2 12.61 -35.83 -41.98
C GLU A 2 13.01 -35.66 -40.51
N ASP A 3 14.09 -36.30 -40.04
CA ASP A 3 14.50 -36.21 -38.62
C ASP A 3 15.01 -34.81 -38.21
N PHE A 4 15.49 -34.03 -39.19
CA PHE A 4 15.97 -32.66 -38.97
C PHE A 4 14.81 -31.66 -38.96
N GLU A 5 13.81 -31.84 -39.82
CA GLU A 5 12.55 -31.07 -39.79
C GLU A 5 11.75 -31.33 -38.52
N LYS A 6 11.69 -32.59 -38.07
CA LYS A 6 10.99 -32.97 -36.84
C LYS A 6 11.65 -32.39 -35.59
N ARG A 7 12.99 -32.35 -35.55
CA ARG A 7 13.75 -31.63 -34.51
C ARG A 7 13.47 -30.13 -34.54
N ARG A 8 13.43 -29.51 -35.72
CA ARG A 8 13.16 -28.08 -35.87
C ARG A 8 11.74 -27.72 -35.40
N GLN A 9 10.74 -28.51 -35.78
CA GLN A 9 9.36 -28.35 -35.31
C GLN A 9 9.25 -28.49 -33.78
N ASN A 10 9.92 -29.48 -33.18
CA ASN A 10 9.96 -29.63 -31.73
C ASN A 10 10.62 -28.43 -31.04
N LEU A 11 11.71 -27.89 -31.59
CA LEU A 11 12.34 -26.69 -31.05
C LEU A 11 11.42 -25.47 -31.14
N ASP A 12 10.74 -25.26 -32.26
CA ASP A 12 9.80 -24.15 -32.44
C ASP A 12 8.61 -24.25 -31.47
N GLU A 13 8.13 -25.46 -31.20
CA GLU A 13 7.08 -25.73 -30.21
C GLU A 13 7.55 -25.44 -28.78
N ILE A 14 8.79 -25.86 -28.43
CA ILE A 14 9.41 -25.54 -27.15
C ILE A 14 9.58 -24.03 -26.97
N PHE A 15 10.06 -23.29 -27.99
CA PHE A 15 10.17 -21.83 -27.91
C PHE A 15 8.81 -21.16 -27.72
N LYS A 16 7.78 -21.63 -28.42
CA LYS A 16 6.41 -21.11 -28.28
C LYS A 16 5.83 -21.35 -26.89
N ASP A 17 6.14 -22.48 -26.27
CA ASP A 17 5.71 -22.77 -24.90
C ASP A 17 6.52 -21.99 -23.85
N ILE A 18 7.80 -21.70 -24.12
CA ILE A 18 8.61 -20.78 -23.32
C ILE A 18 8.02 -19.36 -23.39
N ASP A 19 7.71 -18.85 -24.57
CA ASP A 19 7.12 -17.51 -24.76
C ASP A 19 5.78 -17.37 -24.04
N LYS A 20 4.90 -18.37 -24.16
CA LYS A 20 3.64 -18.41 -23.42
C LYS A 20 3.85 -18.44 -21.91
N SER A 21 4.81 -19.24 -21.44
CA SER A 21 5.13 -19.34 -20.02
C SER A 21 5.70 -18.03 -19.49
N MET A 22 6.60 -17.38 -20.23
CA MET A 22 7.12 -16.05 -19.88
C MET A 22 6.02 -14.99 -19.83
N ALA A 23 5.15 -14.95 -20.84
CA ALA A 23 4.01 -14.02 -20.85
C ALA A 23 3.04 -14.26 -19.69
N SER A 24 2.79 -15.52 -19.33
CA SER A 24 1.99 -15.90 -18.15
C SER A 24 2.62 -15.42 -16.84
N LEU A 25 3.93 -15.61 -16.70
CA LEU A 25 4.68 -15.17 -15.51
C LEU A 25 4.73 -13.64 -15.39
N GLU A 26 4.97 -12.94 -16.50
CA GLU A 26 4.96 -11.47 -16.56
C GLU A 26 3.59 -10.93 -16.16
N LYS A 27 2.52 -11.50 -16.71
CA LYS A 27 1.15 -11.17 -16.34
C LYS A 27 0.87 -11.45 -14.86
N THR A 28 1.31 -12.59 -14.34
CA THR A 28 1.13 -12.96 -12.92
C THR A 28 1.87 -11.98 -12.00
N SER A 29 3.09 -11.56 -12.38
CA SER A 29 3.88 -10.57 -11.64
C SER A 29 3.21 -9.20 -11.64
N TYR A 30 2.68 -8.77 -12.79
CA TYR A 30 1.94 -7.53 -12.93
C TYR A 30 0.63 -7.53 -12.11
N ASP A 31 -0.18 -8.59 -12.27
CA ASP A 31 -1.43 -8.76 -11.53
C ASP A 31 -1.19 -8.81 -10.02
N GLY A 32 -0.13 -9.51 -9.58
CA GLY A 32 0.27 -9.56 -8.17
C GLY A 32 0.67 -8.20 -7.61
N THR A 33 1.43 -7.39 -8.36
CA THR A 33 1.81 -6.03 -7.95
C THR A 33 0.60 -5.12 -7.83
N ARG A 34 -0.32 -5.19 -8.80
CA ARG A 34 -1.58 -4.45 -8.78
C ARG A 34 -2.45 -4.84 -7.57
N ASP A 35 -2.55 -6.13 -7.29
CA ASP A 35 -3.36 -6.61 -6.17
C ASP A 35 -2.78 -6.17 -4.82
N VAL A 36 -1.45 -6.19 -4.65
CA VAL A 36 -0.79 -5.66 -3.44
C VAL A 36 -1.14 -4.18 -3.21
N LEU A 37 -1.05 -3.35 -4.25
CA LEU A 37 -1.43 -1.93 -4.18
C LEU A 37 -2.91 -1.78 -3.78
N LYS A 38 -3.80 -2.55 -4.41
CA LYS A 38 -5.23 -2.54 -4.09
C LYS A 38 -5.53 -2.93 -2.64
N TYR A 39 -4.81 -3.92 -2.09
CA TYR A 39 -4.95 -4.28 -0.68
C TYR A 39 -4.44 -3.19 0.25
N PHE A 40 -3.35 -2.51 -0.11
CA PHE A 40 -2.89 -1.35 0.64
C PHE A 40 -3.94 -0.24 0.63
N ASP A 41 -4.42 0.21 -0.53
CA ASP A 41 -5.45 1.25 -0.61
C ASP A 41 -6.65 0.92 0.29
N ARG A 42 -7.13 -0.33 0.25
CA ARG A 42 -8.23 -0.79 1.09
C ARG A 42 -7.92 -0.75 2.60
N ILE A 43 -6.67 -0.98 3.01
CA ILE A 43 -6.25 -0.85 4.41
C ILE A 43 -6.23 0.62 4.82
N HIS A 44 -5.63 1.49 3.99
CA HIS A 44 -5.55 2.93 4.28
C HIS A 44 -6.94 3.56 4.36
N ASP A 45 -7.86 3.22 3.46
CA ASP A 45 -9.27 3.65 3.53
C ASP A 45 -9.95 3.27 4.86
N LYS A 46 -9.70 2.04 5.32
CA LYS A 46 -10.26 1.56 6.61
C LYS A 46 -9.63 2.30 7.78
N LEU A 47 -8.32 2.54 7.76
CA LEU A 47 -7.62 3.27 8.82
C LEU A 47 -8.05 4.74 8.86
N PHE A 48 -8.24 5.38 7.70
CA PHE A 48 -8.75 6.74 7.60
C PHE A 48 -10.15 6.86 8.20
N ASN A 49 -11.07 5.98 7.79
CA ASN A 49 -12.42 5.95 8.33
C ASN A 49 -12.43 5.66 9.84
N PHE A 50 -11.62 4.71 10.28
CA PHE A 50 -11.48 4.41 11.69
C PHE A 50 -10.90 5.60 12.48
N ASN A 51 -9.89 6.28 11.95
CA ASN A 51 -9.34 7.49 12.56
C ASN A 51 -10.39 8.60 12.70
N ASN A 52 -11.27 8.77 11.72
CA ASN A 52 -12.39 9.73 11.84
C ASN A 52 -13.37 9.35 12.95
N ILE A 53 -13.67 8.05 13.11
CA ILE A 53 -14.44 7.56 14.26
C ILE A 53 -13.71 7.86 15.58
N MET A 54 -12.38 7.69 15.61
CA MET A 54 -11.57 8.03 16.78
C MET A 54 -11.65 9.52 17.12
N ILE A 55 -11.58 10.42 16.14
CA ILE A 55 -11.77 11.86 16.36
C ILE A 55 -13.10 12.11 17.08
N ALA A 56 -14.20 11.56 16.56
CA ALA A 56 -15.52 11.67 17.19
C ALA A 56 -15.55 11.08 18.60
N GLY A 57 -14.89 9.94 18.81
CA GLY A 57 -14.70 9.31 20.12
C GLY A 57 -13.97 10.23 21.10
N PHE A 58 -12.87 10.87 20.69
CA PHE A 58 -12.13 11.84 21.51
C PHE A 58 -12.99 13.05 21.89
N PHE A 59 -13.78 13.59 20.95
CA PHE A 59 -14.76 14.64 21.26
C PHE A 59 -15.80 14.20 22.29
N ALA A 60 -16.31 12.97 22.18
CA ALA A 60 -17.30 12.45 23.11
C ALA A 60 -16.72 12.28 24.52
N ILE A 61 -15.54 11.70 24.67
CA ILE A 61 -14.93 11.50 26.00
C ILE A 61 -14.56 12.83 26.67
N ALA A 62 -14.04 13.81 25.93
CA ALA A 62 -13.69 15.12 26.46
C ALA A 62 -14.93 15.93 26.90
N LYS A 63 -16.10 15.62 26.35
CA LYS A 63 -17.39 16.21 26.77
C LYS A 63 -18.01 15.53 27.97
N ILE A 64 -17.79 14.22 28.13
CA ILE A 64 -18.41 13.41 29.20
C ILE A 64 -17.57 13.45 30.49
N LYS A 65 -16.25 13.59 30.35
CA LYS A 65 -15.30 13.48 31.45
C LYS A 65 -14.53 14.78 31.62
N ASP A 66 -14.71 15.44 32.77
CA ASP A 66 -14.07 16.72 33.08
C ASP A 66 -12.54 16.62 33.25
N ASP A 67 -12.00 15.41 33.46
CA ASP A 67 -10.56 15.14 33.60
C ASP A 67 -9.83 14.94 32.27
N VAL A 68 -10.56 14.89 31.15
CA VAL A 68 -10.00 14.67 29.81
C VAL A 68 -9.88 16.01 29.08
N PRO A 69 -8.65 16.55 28.89
CA PRO A 69 -8.47 17.82 28.20
C PRO A 69 -8.90 17.75 26.73
N MET A 70 -9.52 18.83 26.25
CA MET A 70 -10.00 18.98 24.87
C MET A 70 -8.85 18.89 23.85
N GLU A 71 -7.64 19.28 24.25
CA GLU A 71 -6.42 19.26 23.45
C GLU A 71 -6.05 17.84 22.99
N LEU A 72 -6.55 16.79 23.64
CA LEU A 72 -6.29 15.39 23.25
C LEU A 72 -6.87 15.05 21.87
N ILE A 73 -7.82 15.82 21.37
CA ILE A 73 -8.36 15.69 20.01
C ILE A 73 -7.27 15.95 18.95
N LEU A 74 -6.19 16.67 19.29
CA LEU A 74 -5.05 16.84 18.39
C LEU A 74 -4.36 15.51 18.06
N VAL A 75 -4.41 14.51 18.95
CA VAL A 75 -3.77 13.20 18.75
C VAL A 75 -4.30 12.49 17.49
N PRO A 76 -5.61 12.22 17.34
CA PRO A 76 -6.14 11.63 16.10
C PRO A 76 -6.08 12.57 14.89
N ILE A 77 -6.03 13.90 15.08
CA ILE A 77 -5.83 14.86 13.97
C ILE A 77 -4.40 14.77 13.40
N ILE A 78 -3.39 14.69 14.26
CA ILE A 78 -2.00 14.50 13.83
C ILE A 78 -1.87 13.16 13.09
N ASN A 79 -2.50 12.09 13.60
CA ASN A 79 -2.51 10.79 12.92
C ASN A 79 -3.20 10.86 11.54
N LEU A 80 -4.27 11.65 11.41
CA LEU A 80 -4.90 11.91 10.10
C LEU A 80 -3.90 12.53 9.12
N GLY A 81 -3.13 13.53 9.57
CA GLY A 81 -2.09 14.16 8.75
C GLY A 81 -1.00 13.17 8.32
N ILE A 82 -0.62 12.24 9.20
CA ILE A 82 0.32 11.15 8.87
C ILE A 82 -0.25 10.22 7.79
N ILE A 83 -1.52 9.81 7.92
CA ILE A 83 -2.20 8.97 6.94
C ILE A 83 -2.19 9.65 5.56
N ILE A 84 -2.61 10.92 5.50
CA ILE A 84 -2.65 11.71 4.26
C ILE A 84 -1.25 11.85 3.64
N PHE A 85 -0.22 12.10 4.45
CA PHE A 85 1.16 12.20 3.96
C PHE A 85 1.63 10.89 3.31
N ILE A 86 1.24 9.75 3.88
CA ILE A 86 1.60 8.44 3.34
C ILE A 86 0.85 8.14 2.04
N GLU A 87 -0.45 8.45 1.96
CA GLU A 87 -1.22 8.34 0.73
C GLU A 87 -0.62 9.18 -0.39
N TYR A 88 -0.18 10.40 -0.09
CA TYR A 88 0.55 11.24 -1.04
C TYR A 88 1.81 10.54 -1.58
N LYS A 89 2.59 9.88 -0.71
CA LYS A 89 3.78 9.13 -1.13
C LYS A 89 3.44 7.90 -1.97
N MET A 90 2.33 7.22 -1.70
CA MET A 90 1.85 6.12 -2.54
C MET A 90 1.38 6.63 -3.91
N MET A 91 0.69 7.77 -3.96
CA MET A 91 0.29 8.40 -5.23
C MET A 91 1.50 8.79 -6.08
N GLU A 92 2.53 9.39 -5.46
CA GLU A 92 3.78 9.76 -6.14
C GLU A 92 4.45 8.52 -6.75
N LYS A 93 4.46 7.40 -6.03
CA LYS A 93 4.93 6.11 -6.54
C LYS A 93 4.10 5.62 -7.73
N SER A 94 2.77 5.58 -7.63
CA SER A 94 1.92 5.09 -8.73
C SER A 94 2.07 5.93 -10.01
N ARG A 95 2.33 7.25 -9.87
CA ARG A 95 2.67 8.10 -11.02
C ARG A 95 4.00 7.71 -11.66
N MET A 96 5.01 7.38 -10.87
CA MET A 96 6.29 6.90 -11.40
C MET A 96 6.15 5.53 -12.09
N GLU A 97 5.31 4.63 -11.56
CA GLU A 97 5.03 3.33 -12.21
C GLU A 97 4.34 3.52 -13.56
N ALA A 98 3.39 4.46 -13.66
CA ALA A 98 2.67 4.74 -14.90
C ALA A 98 3.57 5.31 -16.01
N ASN A 99 4.60 6.09 -15.66
CA ASN A 99 5.47 6.77 -16.62
C ASN A 99 6.78 6.00 -16.90
N ILE A 100 6.90 4.75 -16.46
CA ILE A 100 8.18 4.04 -16.46
C ILE A 100 8.72 3.71 -17.85
N LEU A 101 7.84 3.56 -18.84
CA LEU A 101 8.20 3.32 -20.24
C LEU A 101 8.73 4.59 -20.92
N ASP A 102 8.35 5.76 -20.42
CA ASP A 102 8.78 7.06 -20.96
C ASP A 102 10.07 7.57 -20.29
N ASP A 103 10.35 7.13 -19.06
CA ASP A 103 11.52 7.57 -18.29
C ASP A 103 12.25 6.43 -17.55
N PHE A 104 12.99 5.64 -18.33
CA PHE A 104 13.84 4.55 -17.83
C PHE A 104 14.95 5.01 -16.85
N SER A 105 15.26 6.31 -16.78
CA SER A 105 16.27 6.84 -15.84
C SER A 105 15.79 6.79 -14.37
N ASN A 106 14.49 6.65 -14.14
CA ASN A 106 13.88 6.63 -12.82
C ASN A 106 13.58 5.21 -12.29
N VAL A 107 13.98 4.15 -13.01
CA VAL A 107 13.77 2.74 -12.60
C VAL A 107 14.41 2.43 -11.23
N ASP A 108 15.60 2.95 -10.96
CA ASP A 108 16.27 2.79 -9.66
C ASP A 108 15.53 3.50 -8.50
N LYS A 109 14.93 4.66 -8.78
CA LYS A 109 14.12 5.38 -7.78
C LYS A 109 12.82 4.65 -7.52
N LEU A 110 12.24 4.03 -8.56
CA LEU A 110 11.05 3.21 -8.44
C LEU A 110 11.29 1.97 -7.56
N GLY A 111 12.38 1.25 -7.78
CA GLY A 111 12.75 0.09 -6.95
C GLY A 111 12.87 0.45 -5.47
N LYS A 112 13.45 1.62 -5.16
CA LYS A 112 13.52 2.15 -3.79
C LYS A 112 12.14 2.56 -3.24
N ALA A 113 11.26 3.11 -4.07
CA ALA A 113 9.90 3.51 -3.67
C ALA A 113 9.00 2.28 -3.40
N ILE A 114 9.12 1.22 -4.19
CA ILE A 114 8.43 -0.06 -3.98
C ILE A 114 8.80 -0.63 -2.61
N ASN A 115 10.10 -0.73 -2.30
CA ASN A 115 10.55 -1.31 -1.03
C ASN A 115 10.08 -0.50 0.19
N LYS A 116 9.92 0.82 0.05
CA LYS A 116 9.40 1.69 1.12
C LYS A 116 7.88 1.60 1.30
N THR A 117 7.13 1.13 0.30
CA THR A 117 5.65 1.10 0.35
C THR A 117 5.14 0.23 1.49
N THR A 118 5.73 -0.96 1.67
CA THR A 118 5.37 -1.87 2.77
C THR A 118 5.62 -1.22 4.13
N ASN A 119 6.74 -0.51 4.28
CA ASN A 119 7.08 0.17 5.53
C ASN A 119 6.13 1.32 5.82
N TYR A 120 5.71 2.08 4.80
CA TYR A 120 4.73 3.14 4.98
C TYR A 120 3.38 2.60 5.44
N SER A 121 2.85 1.56 4.80
CA SER A 121 1.60 0.93 5.24
C SER A 121 1.70 0.36 6.66
N MET A 122 2.82 -0.28 7.00
CA MET A 122 3.04 -0.79 8.35
C MET A 122 3.11 0.33 9.39
N PHE A 123 3.73 1.46 9.02
CA PHE A 123 3.79 2.65 9.86
C PHE A 123 2.40 3.22 10.11
N THR A 124 1.53 3.34 9.09
CA THR A 124 0.15 3.84 9.26
C THR A 124 -0.69 2.97 10.19
N ILE A 125 -0.52 1.64 10.09
CA ILE A 125 -1.18 0.69 11.00
C ILE A 125 -0.69 0.91 12.43
N LEU A 126 0.63 1.03 12.61
CA LEU A 126 1.24 1.21 13.93
C LEU A 126 0.82 2.53 14.57
N THR A 127 0.86 3.66 13.85
CA THR A 127 0.46 4.96 14.40
C THR A 127 -1.02 4.96 14.79
N THR A 128 -1.88 4.37 13.96
CA THR A 128 -3.31 4.26 14.27
C THR A 128 -3.54 3.36 15.50
N ALA A 129 -2.81 2.25 15.62
CA ALA A 129 -2.89 1.38 16.80
C ALA A 129 -2.46 2.09 18.09
N ILE A 130 -1.41 2.91 18.03
CA ILE A 130 -0.96 3.74 19.17
C ILE A 130 -2.06 4.73 19.57
N VAL A 131 -2.66 5.43 18.60
CA VAL A 131 -3.79 6.35 18.87
C VAL A 131 -4.97 5.63 19.51
N THR A 132 -5.29 4.42 19.05
CA THR A 132 -6.34 3.61 19.65
C THR A 132 -6.02 3.18 21.07
N ALA A 133 -4.80 2.72 21.34
CA ALA A 133 -4.39 2.38 22.70
C ALA A 133 -4.46 3.60 23.63
N PHE A 134 -4.04 4.77 23.14
CA PHE A 134 -4.13 6.02 23.88
C PHE A 134 -5.58 6.42 24.18
N PHE A 135 -6.49 6.29 23.20
CA PHE A 135 -7.91 6.51 23.42
C PHE A 135 -8.50 5.56 24.48
N LEU A 136 -8.24 4.26 24.37
CA LEU A 136 -8.74 3.27 25.32
C LEU A 136 -8.23 3.54 26.74
N TYR A 137 -6.96 3.95 26.87
CA TYR A 137 -6.42 4.35 28.16
C TYR A 137 -7.19 5.53 28.78
N ASN A 138 -7.50 6.57 28.00
CA ASN A 138 -8.28 7.72 28.48
C ASN A 138 -9.77 7.40 28.72
N LEU A 139 -10.30 6.39 28.03
CA LEU A 139 -11.67 5.92 28.23
C LEU A 139 -11.82 5.20 29.57
N PHE A 140 -10.90 4.28 29.91
CA PHE A 140 -10.98 3.42 31.09
C PHE A 140 -10.33 3.96 32.36
N LYS A 141 -9.37 4.88 32.24
CA LYS A 141 -8.81 5.61 33.39
C LYS A 141 -9.86 6.55 33.97
#